data_AF-A0A3B9KUF3-F1
#
_entry.id   AF-A0A3B9KUF3-F1
#
_cell.length_a   1.000
_cell.length_b   1.000
_cell.length_c   1.000
_cell.angle_alpha   90.00
_cell.angle_beta   90.00
_cell.angle_gamma   90.00
#
_symmetry.space_group_name_H-M   'P 1'
#
loop_
_entity.id
_entity.type
_entity.pdbx_description
1 polymer ?
#
loop_
_entity_poly.entity_id
_entity_poly.type
_entity_poly.pdbx_seq_one_letter_code
_entity_poly.pdbx_strand_id
1 'polypeptide(L)'
;SGAGVQGYNDLKNGINGEAPKKFPYPIFGNVIPQIDVFLDNGYTKEEEKMINETRKILGRPDLRITATTVRVPVFHGHSESI
;
A
#
# COMPACT_ATOMS: atom_id res chain seq x y z
N SER A 1 -2.48 -7.69 -8.69
CA SER A 1 -2.16 -7.20 -7.33
C SER A 1 -2.22 -5.68 -7.32
N GLY A 2 -2.30 -5.03 -6.15
CA GLY A 2 -2.44 -3.57 -6.03
C GLY A 2 -1.30 -2.70 -6.59
N ALA A 3 -0.16 -3.29 -7.02
CA ALA A 3 0.96 -2.58 -7.64
C ALA A 3 1.18 -2.98 -9.12
N GLY A 4 0.26 -3.75 -9.71
CA GLY A 4 0.36 -4.26 -11.09
C GLY A 4 1.44 -5.33 -11.28
N VAL A 5 1.72 -5.64 -12.56
CA VAL A 5 2.66 -6.71 -12.97
C VAL A 5 4.08 -6.46 -12.45
N GLN A 6 4.52 -5.20 -12.40
CA GLN A 6 5.86 -4.87 -11.91
C GLN A 6 6.01 -5.20 -10.42
N GLY A 7 5.03 -4.89 -9.58
CA GLY A 7 5.07 -5.26 -8.17
C GLY A 7 4.97 -6.77 -7.93
N TYR A 8 4.23 -7.49 -8.78
CA TYR A 8 4.22 -8.96 -8.78
C TYR A 8 5.61 -9.53 -9.09
N ASN A 9 6.26 -9.00 -10.13
CA ASN A 9 7.60 -9.43 -10.53
C ASN A 9 8.64 -9.11 -9.46
N ASP A 10 8.57 -7.96 -8.79
CA ASP A 10 9.49 -7.63 -7.69
C ASP A 10 9.43 -8.67 -6.55
N LEU A 11 8.22 -9.16 -6.19
CA LEU A 11 8.10 -10.23 -5.21
C LEU A 11 8.64 -11.56 -5.73
N LYS A 12 8.23 -11.95 -6.95
CA LYS A 12 8.66 -13.22 -7.57
C LYS A 12 10.19 -13.28 -7.73
N ASN A 13 10.80 -12.21 -8.21
CA ASN A 13 12.22 -12.13 -8.48
C ASN A 13 13.02 -11.94 -7.18
N GLY A 14 12.44 -11.25 -6.18
CA GLY A 14 13.03 -11.13 -4.85
C GLY A 14 13.23 -12.48 -4.14
N ILE A 15 12.38 -13.49 -4.42
CA ILE A 15 12.58 -14.88 -3.94
C ILE A 15 13.92 -15.45 -4.44
N ASN A 16 14.36 -15.05 -5.63
CA ASN A 16 15.63 -15.47 -6.24
C ASN A 16 16.79 -14.53 -5.90
N GLY A 17 16.60 -13.53 -5.03
CA GLY A 17 17.62 -12.57 -4.63
C GLY A 17 17.85 -11.42 -5.62
N GLU A 18 16.94 -11.19 -6.58
CA GLU A 18 17.04 -10.06 -7.51
C GLU A 18 16.61 -8.74 -6.84
N ALA A 19 17.25 -7.63 -7.24
CA ALA A 19 16.92 -6.30 -6.75
C ALA A 19 15.54 -5.81 -7.27
N PRO A 20 14.79 -5.04 -6.47
CA PRO A 20 13.48 -4.52 -6.88
C PRO A 20 13.62 -3.48 -8.00
N LYS A 21 12.63 -3.45 -8.90
CA LYS A 21 12.55 -2.47 -9.99
C LYS A 21 11.40 -1.49 -9.80
N LYS A 22 10.34 -1.90 -9.10
CA LYS A 22 9.16 -1.08 -8.85
C LYS A 22 9.20 -0.43 -7.47
N PHE A 23 9.54 -1.21 -6.46
CA PHE A 23 9.57 -0.73 -5.08
C PHE A 23 10.95 -0.15 -4.73
N PRO A 24 11.01 0.87 -3.84
CA PRO A 24 12.30 1.44 -3.42
C PRO A 24 13.12 0.49 -2.55
N TYR A 25 12.47 -0.51 -1.95
CA TYR A 25 13.09 -1.53 -1.09
C TYR A 25 12.61 -2.93 -1.49
N PRO A 26 13.41 -3.99 -1.26
CA PRO A 26 12.99 -5.36 -1.53
C PRO A 26 11.71 -5.70 -0.75
N ILE A 27 10.75 -6.35 -1.42
CA ILE A 27 9.49 -6.77 -0.80
C ILE A 27 9.54 -8.21 -0.28
N PHE A 28 10.37 -9.09 -0.86
CA PHE A 28 10.51 -10.45 -0.37
C PHE A 28 11.12 -10.47 1.04
N GLY A 29 10.43 -11.13 1.99
CA GLY A 29 10.86 -11.17 3.39
C GLY A 29 10.74 -9.83 4.14
N ASN A 30 10.02 -8.85 3.59
CA ASN A 30 9.94 -7.50 4.14
C ASN A 30 8.51 -6.93 4.07
N VAL A 31 8.27 -5.84 4.80
CA VAL A 31 7.06 -5.03 4.71
C VAL A 31 7.43 -3.58 4.41
N ILE A 32 6.66 -2.91 3.54
CA ILE A 32 6.94 -1.54 3.12
C ILE A 32 5.78 -0.65 3.57
N PRO A 33 5.94 0.18 4.62
CA PRO A 33 4.90 1.07 5.14
C PRO A 33 4.77 2.34 4.28
N GLN A 34 4.64 2.14 2.98
CA GLN A 34 4.44 3.21 2.00
C GLN A 34 3.73 2.64 0.77
N ILE A 35 2.51 3.10 0.52
CA ILE A 35 1.79 2.86 -0.73
C ILE A 35 1.50 4.21 -1.37
N ASP A 36 1.93 4.40 -2.62
CA ASP A 36 1.88 5.70 -3.31
C ASP A 36 2.90 6.69 -2.67
N VAL A 37 2.74 8.00 -2.91
CA VAL A 37 3.63 9.05 -2.39
C VAL A 37 3.20 9.53 -1.00
N PHE A 38 4.15 10.04 -0.23
CA PHE A 38 3.85 10.82 0.98
C PHE A 38 3.28 12.19 0.63
N LEU A 39 2.44 12.69 1.51
CA LEU A 39 1.85 14.03 1.50
C LEU A 39 2.48 14.88 2.62
N ASP A 40 2.26 16.18 2.57
CA ASP A 40 2.86 17.14 3.54
C ASP A 40 2.42 16.89 4.99
N ASN A 41 1.27 16.23 5.20
CA ASN A 41 0.76 15.87 6.52
C ASN A 41 1.34 14.55 7.08
N GLY A 42 2.26 13.91 6.36
CA GLY A 42 2.91 12.66 6.75
C GLY A 42 2.12 11.39 6.40
N TYR A 43 0.88 11.50 5.93
CA TYR A 43 0.16 10.36 5.37
C TYR A 43 0.67 10.05 3.97
N THR A 44 0.47 8.81 3.55
CA THR A 44 0.55 8.43 2.14
C THR A 44 -0.75 8.75 1.43
N LYS A 45 -0.67 8.93 0.11
CA LYS A 45 -1.85 9.17 -0.73
C LYS A 45 -2.84 8.01 -0.68
N GLU A 46 -2.39 6.78 -0.46
CA GLU A 46 -3.31 5.64 -0.31
C GLU A 46 -4.11 5.71 1.00
N GLU A 47 -3.47 6.10 2.11
CA GLU A 47 -4.19 6.31 3.38
C GLU A 47 -5.20 7.45 3.28
N GLU A 48 -4.83 8.55 2.63
CA GLU A 48 -5.75 9.67 2.44
C GLU A 48 -6.94 9.31 1.51
N LYS A 49 -6.72 8.49 0.48
CA LYS A 49 -7.82 7.92 -0.34
C LYS A 49 -8.78 7.12 0.53
N MET A 50 -8.28 6.19 1.35
CA MET A 50 -9.13 5.39 2.25
C MET A 50 -10.01 6.27 3.14
N ILE A 51 -9.46 7.36 3.67
CA ILE A 51 -10.20 8.31 4.51
C ILE A 51 -11.24 9.08 3.69
N ASN A 52 -10.82 9.73 2.60
CA ASN A 52 -11.66 10.65 1.84
C ASN A 52 -12.74 9.93 1.03
N GLU A 53 -12.42 8.79 0.42
CA GLU A 53 -13.39 7.98 -0.31
C GLU A 53 -14.44 7.40 0.65
N THR A 54 -14.05 6.92 1.83
CA THR A 54 -15.01 6.44 2.85
C THR A 54 -15.96 7.54 3.29
N ARG A 55 -15.44 8.74 3.59
CA ARG A 55 -16.28 9.91 3.94
C ARG A 55 -17.26 10.29 2.84
N LYS A 56 -16.80 10.29 1.58
CA LYS A 56 -17.61 10.61 0.41
C LYS A 56 -18.70 9.57 0.17
N ILE A 57 -18.35 8.28 0.17
CA ILE A 57 -19.28 7.17 -0.09
C ILE A 57 -20.37 7.10 0.98
N LEU A 58 -20.01 7.31 2.25
CA LEU A 58 -20.95 7.26 3.37
C LEU A 58 -21.71 8.59 3.58
N GLY A 59 -21.39 9.65 2.84
CA GLY A 59 -21.99 10.98 3.05
C GLY A 59 -21.70 11.55 4.44
N ARG A 60 -20.57 11.20 5.06
CA ARG A 60 -20.18 11.62 6.42
C ARG A 60 -18.83 12.35 6.42
N PRO A 61 -18.80 13.66 6.14
CA PRO A 61 -17.56 14.42 6.05
C PRO A 61 -16.76 14.43 7.37
N ASP A 62 -17.43 14.45 8.51
CA ASP A 62 -16.81 14.56 9.84
C ASP A 62 -16.49 13.21 10.49
N LEU A 63 -16.59 12.11 9.73
CA LEU A 63 -16.26 10.78 10.25
C LEU A 63 -14.79 10.73 10.69
N ARG A 64 -14.57 10.46 11.98
CA ARG A 64 -13.24 10.30 12.57
C ARG A 64 -12.71 8.90 12.24
N ILE A 65 -11.91 8.81 11.19
CA ILE A 65 -11.21 7.61 10.74
C ILE A 65 -9.78 7.97 10.37
N THR A 66 -8.89 7.01 10.53
CA THR A 66 -7.52 7.04 10.03
C THR A 66 -7.19 5.67 9.42
N ALA A 67 -6.16 5.60 8.61
CA ALA A 67 -5.69 4.37 7.99
C ALA A 67 -4.17 4.34 8.03
N THR A 68 -3.61 3.14 8.14
CA THR A 68 -2.21 2.86 7.87
C THR A 68 -2.13 1.82 6.77
N THR A 69 -1.39 2.10 5.70
CA THR A 69 -1.28 1.18 4.57
C THR A 69 0.13 0.64 4.42
N VAL A 70 0.24 -0.69 4.33
CA VAL A 70 1.53 -1.40 4.29
C VAL A 70 1.50 -2.41 3.15
N ARG A 71 2.54 -2.41 2.31
CA ARG A 71 2.74 -3.47 1.33
C ARG A 71 3.36 -4.68 2.03
N VAL A 72 2.73 -5.84 1.87
CA VAL A 72 3.18 -7.12 2.43
C VAL A 72 3.50 -8.11 1.29
N PRO A 73 4.33 -9.14 1.52
CA PRO A 73 4.81 -10.05 0.47
C PRO A 73 3.76 -11.12 0.10
N VAL A 74 2.60 -10.67 -0.39
CA VAL A 74 1.53 -11.53 -0.90
C VAL A 74 1.29 -11.27 -2.38
N PHE A 75 1.06 -12.33 -3.16
CA PHE A 75 0.85 -12.20 -4.60
C PHE A 75 -0.49 -11.53 -4.95
N HIS A 76 -1.55 -11.86 -4.21
CA HIS A 76 -2.92 -11.42 -4.47
C HIS A 76 -3.69 -11.25 -3.16
N GLY A 77 -4.78 -10.48 -3.23
CA GLY A 77 -5.62 -10.17 -2.07
C GLY A 77 -5.05 -9.03 -1.23
N HIS A 78 -5.95 -8.34 -0.55
CA HIS A 78 -5.64 -7.39 0.50
C HIS A 78 -6.20 -7.94 1.81
N SER A 79 -5.57 -7.59 2.92
CA SER A 79 -6.04 -7.93 4.26
C SER A 79 -6.04 -6.66 5.09
N GLU A 80 -7.14 -6.44 5.79
CA GLU A 80 -7.36 -5.26 6.61
C GLU A 80 -7.69 -5.72 8.03
N SER A 81 -7.02 -5.13 9.02
CA SER A 81 -7.39 -5.26 10.43
C SER A 81 -8.09 -3.96 10.81
N ILE A 82 -9.33 -4.09 11.27
CA ILE A 82 -10.23 -2.96 11.58
C ILE A 82 -10.46 -2.89 13.09
#